data_AF-A0A0F9S0Q9-F1
#
_entry.id   AF-A0A0F9S0Q9-F1
#
_cell.length_a   1.000
_cell.length_b   1.000
_cell.length_c   1.000
_cell.angle_alpha   90.00
_cell.angle_beta   90.00
_cell.angle_gamma   90.00
#
_symmetry.space_group_name_H-M   'P 1'
#
loop_
_entity.id
_entity.type
_entity.pdbx_description
1 polymer ?
#
loop_
_entity_poly.entity_id
_entity_poly.type
_entity_poly.pdbx_seq_one_letter_code
_entity_poly.pdbx_strand_id
1 'polypeptide(L)'
;MIQCKDCEYYQRDEQGVMAFKCDPFGTIVEPECLAKWQLIRINQMVASYQATVAFYQRIAPMQEKMFRVIEREVEDLDESEKWKTTEDDEDAEDNDDLWTPADE
;
A
#
# COMPACT_ATOMS: atom_id res chain seq x y z
N MET A 1 22.50 1.94 36.02
CA MET A 1 22.35 1.64 34.58
C MET A 1 22.95 0.29 34.26
N ILE A 2 22.15 -0.74 34.47
CA ILE A 2 22.45 -2.11 34.07
C ILE A 2 22.49 -2.20 32.54
N GLN A 3 23.45 -2.95 31.99
CA GLN A 3 23.44 -3.29 30.57
C GLN A 3 22.47 -4.45 30.35
N CYS A 4 21.81 -4.51 29.18
CA CYS A 4 20.86 -5.60 28.93
C CYS A 4 21.54 -6.99 29.01
N LYS A 5 22.82 -7.10 28.63
CA LYS A 5 23.60 -8.34 28.75
C LYS A 5 23.74 -8.86 30.18
N ASP A 6 23.61 -7.97 31.17
CA ASP A 6 23.77 -8.27 32.59
C ASP A 6 22.40 -8.41 33.29
N CYS A 7 21.29 -8.34 32.54
CA CYS A 7 19.92 -8.40 33.05
C CYS A 7 19.37 -9.83 33.05
N GLU A 8 18.62 -10.20 34.09
CA GLU A 8 17.99 -11.53 34.23
C GLU A 8 16.99 -11.87 33.12
N TYR A 9 16.38 -10.85 32.49
CA TYR A 9 15.42 -11.01 31.40
C TYR A 9 16.08 -11.08 30.01
N TYR A 10 17.40 -11.04 29.93
CA TYR A 10 18.14 -11.15 28.68
C TYR A 10 18.64 -12.57 28.47
N GLN A 11 18.37 -13.11 27.29
CA GLN A 11 18.88 -14.41 26.87
C GLN A 11 19.55 -14.27 25.52
N ARG A 12 20.69 -14.95 25.37
CA ARG A 12 21.39 -15.08 24.11
C ARG A 12 21.58 -16.55 23.82
N ASP A 13 21.11 -16.98 22.66
CA ASP A 13 21.25 -18.36 22.21
C ASP A 13 22.66 -18.62 21.67
N GLU A 14 23.05 -19.89 21.51
CA GLU A 14 24.34 -20.32 20.96
C GLU A 14 24.58 -19.78 19.53
N GLN A 15 23.49 -19.54 18.81
CA GLN A 15 23.48 -18.93 17.47
C GLN A 15 23.66 -17.40 17.49
N GLY A 16 23.79 -16.80 18.68
CA GLY A 16 23.97 -15.36 18.87
C GLY A 16 22.70 -14.53 18.76
N VAL A 17 21.53 -15.15 18.58
CA VAL A 17 20.22 -14.49 18.57
C VAL A 17 19.92 -13.95 19.98
N MET A 18 19.50 -12.70 20.05
CA MET A 18 19.15 -12.03 21.30
C MET A 18 17.64 -12.11 21.53
N ALA A 19 17.25 -12.59 22.70
CA ALA A 19 15.86 -12.61 23.16
C ALA A 19 15.72 -11.77 24.44
N PHE A 20 14.74 -10.87 24.43
CA PHE A 20 14.39 -10.04 25.59
C PHE A 20 13.04 -10.51 26.13
N LYS A 21 13.02 -10.96 27.39
CA LYS A 21 11.81 -11.41 28.11
C LYS A 21 11.23 -10.36 29.04
N CYS A 22 11.68 -9.11 28.93
CA CYS A 22 11.21 -8.02 29.78
C CYS A 22 9.81 -7.52 29.36
N ASP A 23 8.93 -7.37 30.36
CA ASP A 23 7.62 -6.74 30.26
C ASP A 23 7.67 -5.31 30.82
N PRO A 24 7.33 -4.28 30.03
CA PRO A 24 7.30 -2.88 30.48
C PRO A 24 6.38 -2.61 31.68
N PHE A 25 5.43 -3.50 31.98
CA PHE A 25 4.46 -3.31 33.08
C PHE A 25 4.73 -4.17 34.31
N GLY A 26 5.59 -5.18 34.22
CA GLY A 26 5.77 -6.17 35.30
C GLY A 26 7.22 -6.41 35.72
N THR A 27 8.17 -6.35 34.79
CA THR A 27 9.53 -6.85 35.02
C THR A 27 10.61 -5.81 34.68
N ILE A 28 10.29 -4.52 34.82
CA ILE A 28 11.22 -3.42 34.63
C ILE A 28 12.11 -3.30 35.88
N VAL A 29 13.41 -3.49 35.70
CA VAL A 29 14.42 -3.41 36.78
C VAL A 29 14.82 -1.96 37.08
N GLU A 30 15.02 -1.16 36.04
CA GLU A 30 15.43 0.25 36.14
C GLU A 30 14.55 1.10 35.19
N PRO A 31 14.26 2.37 35.51
CA PRO A 31 13.42 3.23 34.66
C PRO A 31 13.99 3.41 33.25
N GLU A 32 15.32 3.37 33.07
CA GLU A 32 15.98 3.45 31.77
C GLU A 32 15.68 2.24 30.86
N CYS A 33 15.24 1.10 31.43
CA CYS A 33 14.80 -0.05 30.64
C CYS A 33 13.59 0.27 29.77
N LEU A 34 12.70 1.18 30.20
CA LEU A 34 11.56 1.61 29.38
C LEU A 34 12.03 2.34 28.12
N ALA A 35 13.03 3.22 28.24
CA ALA A 35 13.60 3.93 27.09
C ALA A 35 14.28 2.96 26.11
N LYS A 36 15.04 1.98 26.61
CA LYS A 36 15.64 0.91 25.78
C LYS A 36 14.55 0.09 25.07
N TRP A 37 13.48 -0.24 25.78
CA TRP A 37 12.36 -0.99 25.23
C TRP A 37 11.67 -0.20 24.10
N GLN A 38 11.43 1.09 24.31
CA GLN A 38 10.89 1.99 23.29
C GLN A 38 11.78 2.02 22.04
N LEU A 39 13.10 2.15 22.21
CA LEU A 39 14.04 2.12 21.08
C LEU A 39 14.00 0.80 20.31
N ILE A 40 13.93 -0.34 21.01
CA ILE A 40 13.81 -1.66 20.37
C ILE A 40 12.52 -1.75 19.54
N ARG A 41 11.39 -1.30 20.09
CA ARG A 41 10.10 -1.33 19.38
C ARG A 41 10.06 -0.41 18.18
N ILE A 42 10.61 0.78 18.29
CA ILE A 42 10.73 1.72 17.17
C ILE A 42 11.57 1.12 16.05
N ASN A 43 12.72 0.51 16.38
CA ASN A 43 13.56 -0.16 15.38
C ASN A 43 12.82 -1.31 14.67
N GLN A 44 12.02 -2.11 15.40
CA GLN A 44 11.18 -3.16 14.79
C GLN A 44 10.15 -2.57 13.82
N MET A 45 9.52 -1.45 14.19
CA MET A 45 8.55 -0.74 13.33
C MET A 45 9.21 -0.13 12.08
N VAL A 46 10.39 0.45 12.22
CA VAL A 46 11.13 1.00 11.08
C VAL A 46 11.54 -0.12 10.12
N ALA A 47 12.02 -1.25 10.64
CA ALA A 47 12.38 -2.40 9.83
C ALA A 47 11.19 -2.98 9.06
N SER A 48 10.00 -3.07 9.68
CA SER A 48 8.79 -3.52 8.99
C SER A 48 8.36 -2.54 7.90
N TYR A 49 8.43 -1.23 8.17
CA TYR A 49 8.12 -0.21 7.16
C TYR A 49 9.06 -0.28 5.96
N GLN A 50 10.37 -0.44 6.20
CA GLN A 50 11.36 -0.61 5.13
C GLN A 50 11.08 -1.86 4.28
N ALA A 51 10.66 -2.97 4.90
CA ALA A 51 10.26 -4.17 4.17
C ALA A 51 9.05 -3.91 3.24
N THR A 52 8.06 -3.15 3.72
CA THR A 52 6.90 -2.75 2.91
C THR A 52 7.30 -1.86 1.74
N VAL A 53 8.19 -0.89 1.95
CA VAL A 53 8.70 -0.03 0.86
C VAL A 53 9.45 -0.87 -0.17
N ALA A 54 10.32 -1.80 0.26
CA ALA A 54 11.03 -2.69 -0.65
C ALA A 54 10.08 -3.60 -1.44
N PHE A 55 8.98 -4.03 -0.84
CA PHE A 55 7.93 -4.78 -1.52
C PHE A 55 7.24 -3.94 -2.61
N TYR A 56 6.84 -2.70 -2.29
CA TYR A 56 6.25 -1.81 -3.29
C TYR A 56 7.21 -1.51 -4.44
N GLN A 57 8.50 -1.32 -4.17
CA GLN A 57 9.52 -1.12 -5.21
C GLN A 57 9.62 -2.31 -6.17
N ARG A 58 9.47 -3.55 -5.68
CA ARG A 58 9.47 -4.75 -6.53
C ARG A 58 8.22 -4.87 -7.40
N ILE A 59 7.08 -4.37 -6.92
CA ILE A 59 5.79 -4.51 -7.61
C ILE A 59 5.53 -3.34 -8.58
N ALA A 60 6.13 -2.17 -8.36
CA ALA A 60 6.05 -1.02 -9.26
C ALA A 60 6.21 -1.36 -10.76
N PRO A 61 7.22 -2.12 -11.22
CA PRO A 61 7.36 -2.44 -12.64
C PRO A 61 6.28 -3.40 -13.16
N MET A 62 5.67 -4.22 -12.28
CA MET A 62 4.53 -5.07 -12.64
C MET A 62 3.26 -4.24 -12.81
N GLN A 63 3.03 -3.27 -11.92
CA GLN A 63 1.91 -2.34 -12.04
C GLN A 63 1.97 -1.57 -13.35
N GLU A 64 3.14 -1.05 -13.73
CA GLU A 64 3.31 -0.35 -15.01
C GLU A 64 2.96 -1.24 -16.22
N LYS A 65 3.35 -2.52 -16.19
CA LYS A 65 2.99 -3.47 -17.26
C LYS A 65 1.49 -3.75 -17.29
N MET A 66 0.85 -3.87 -16.13
CA MET A 66 -0.59 -4.10 -16.05
C MET A 66 -1.37 -2.89 -16.56
N PHE A 67 -0.95 -1.66 -16.23
CA PHE A 67 -1.55 -0.43 -16.76
C PHE A 67 -1.45 -0.37 -18.28
N ARG A 68 -0.30 -0.67 -18.88
CA ARG A 68 -0.15 -0.69 -20.35
C ARG A 68 -1.05 -1.70 -21.05
N VAL A 69 -1.28 -2.86 -20.43
CA VAL A 69 -2.19 -3.87 -20.99
C VAL A 69 -3.63 -3.37 -20.90
N ILE A 70 -4.02 -2.78 -19.77
CA ILE A 70 -5.36 -2.20 -19.59
C ILE A 70 -5.60 -1.07 -20.60
N GLU A 71 -4.63 -0.17 -20.80
CA GLU A 71 -4.71 0.89 -21.81
C GLU A 71 -5.02 0.32 -23.19
N ARG A 72 -4.29 -0.73 -23.59
CA ARG A 72 -4.52 -1.41 -24.87
C ARG A 72 -5.90 -2.07 -24.96
N GLU A 73 -6.35 -2.76 -23.91
CA GLU A 73 -7.67 -3.40 -23.92
C GLU A 73 -8.80 -2.35 -23.99
N VAL A 74 -8.62 -1.18 -23.39
CA VAL A 74 -9.58 -0.06 -23.48
C VAL A 74 -9.58 0.53 -24.90
N GLU A 75 -8.41 0.68 -25.52
CA GLU A 75 -8.29 1.12 -26.92
C GLU A 75 -8.95 0.12 -27.88
N ASP A 76 -8.68 -1.18 -27.71
CA ASP A 76 -9.27 -2.24 -28.54
C ASP A 76 -10.81 -2.28 -28.39
N LEU A 77 -11.34 -2.01 -27.19
CA LEU A 77 -12.78 -1.90 -26.94
C LEU A 77 -13.38 -0.68 -27.64
N ASP A 78 -12.77 0.50 -27.53
CA ASP A 78 -13.23 1.74 -28.18
C ASP A 78 -13.26 1.59 -29.72
N GLU A 79 -12.21 1.01 -30.31
CA GLU A 79 -12.17 0.68 -31.73
C GLU A 79 -13.27 -0.32 -32.14
N SER A 80 -13.54 -1.31 -31.28
CA SER A 80 -14.62 -2.28 -31.48
C SER A 80 -16.02 -1.74 -31.22
N GLU A 81 -16.19 -0.57 -30.61
CA GLU A 81 -17.50 0.09 -30.49
C GLU A 81 -17.75 1.07 -31.64
N LYS A 82 -16.68 1.51 -32.32
CA LYS A 82 -16.72 2.44 -33.45
C LYS A 82 -17.56 1.94 -34.63
N TRP A 83 -17.60 0.63 -34.89
CA TRP A 83 -18.46 0.09 -35.97
C TRP A 83 -19.95 0.29 -35.69
N LYS A 84 -20.37 0.38 -34.42
CA LYS A 84 -21.78 0.59 -34.06
C LYS A 84 -22.23 2.03 -34.24
N THR A 85 -21.31 2.99 -34.22
CA THR A 85 -21.60 4.42 -34.41
C THR A 85 -21.50 4.87 -35.87
N THR A 86 -20.68 4.23 -36.70
CA THR A 86 -20.61 4.58 -38.14
C THR A 86 -21.76 4.03 -39.00
N GLU A 87 -22.49 3.01 -38.56
CA GLU A 87 -23.64 2.46 -39.31
C GLU A 87 -25.00 3.11 -38.95
N ASP A 88 -25.04 3.98 -37.94
CA ASP A 88 -26.30 4.65 -37.49
C ASP A 88 -26.32 6.16 -37.82
N ASP A 89 -25.30 6.68 -38.52
CA ASP A 89 -25.19 8.09 -38.96
C ASP A 89 -25.63 8.27 -40.44
N GLU A 90 -26.39 7.33 -41.01
CA GLU A 90 -27.08 7.49 -42.31
C GLU A 90 -28.63 7.54 -42.19
N ASP A 91 -29.22 7.39 -41.00
CA ASP A 91 -30.68 7.41 -40.80
C ASP A 91 -31.14 8.33 -39.64
N ALA A 92 -30.66 9.58 -39.63
CA ALA A 92 -31.27 10.66 -38.83
C ALA A 92 -31.75 11.80 -39.73
N GLU A 93 -32.56 11.49 -40.74
CA GLU A 93 -33.48 12.47 -41.31
C GLU A 93 -34.63 12.74 -40.31
N ASP A 94 -34.71 14.00 -39.89
CA ASP A 94 -35.93 14.72 -39.51
C ASP A 94 -36.64 14.34 -38.18
N ASN A 95 -36.20 14.97 -37.09
CA ASN A 95 -37.13 15.34 -36.01
C ASN A 95 -36.71 16.67 -35.35
N ASP A 96 -36.97 17.77 -36.06
CA ASP A 96 -37.16 19.09 -35.45
C ASP A 96 -38.45 19.06 -34.58
N ASP A 97 -38.35 18.57 -33.35
CA ASP A 97 -39.26 18.95 -32.26
C ASP A 97 -38.47 19.68 -31.17
N LEU A 98 -38.14 20.91 -31.52
CA LEU A 98 -37.63 21.95 -30.64
C LEU A 98 -38.67 22.24 -29.53
N TRP A 99 -38.54 21.59 -28.38
CA TRP A 99 -39.20 22.09 -27.16
C TRP A 99 -38.51 23.40 -26.75
N THR A 100 -39.13 24.54 -27.07
CA THR A 100 -38.82 25.82 -26.42
C THR A 100 -39.60 25.94 -25.11
N PRO A 101 -38.94 26.19 -23.97
CA PRO A 101 -39.65 26.64 -22.78
C PRO A 101 -40.28 28.00 -23.10
N ALA A 102 -41.60 28.09 -22.98
CA ALA A 102 -42.32 29.35 -23.07
C ALA A 102 -42.05 30.16 -21.80
N ASP A 103 -41.23 31.20 -21.92
CA ASP A 103 -41.22 32.32 -20.98
C ASP A 103 -42.42 33.24 -21.29
N GLU A 104 -43.48 33.15 -20.47
CA GLU A 104 -44.33 34.27 -19.97
C GLU A 104 -45.29 33.81 -18.87
#